data_AF-A0A0N1EQ26-F1
#
_entry.id   AF-A0A0N1EQ26-F1
#
_cell.length_a   1.000
_cell.length_b   1.000
_cell.length_c   1.000
_cell.angle_alpha   90.00
_cell.angle_beta   90.00
_cell.angle_gamma   90.00
#
_symmetry.space_group_name_H-M   'P 1'
#
loop_
_entity.id
_entity.type
_entity.pdbx_description
1 polymer ?
#
loop_
_entity_poly.entity_id
_entity_poly.type
_entity_poly.pdbx_seq_one_letter_code
_entity_poly.pdbx_strand_id
1 'polypeptide(L)'
;MNAGELGACPGAWPRITSIADDRNPKIVGEFRLAMNRQENCPSPNPIEKATGGIVGRAGTASTHFQDVDDADNTTLGLFPFMYAGLRIADLRNPADPREIAYFKPGDPCMSHVHFVKDSGQIWFACNASGFYVIALKPQLRKSLGLSMPRRAR
;
A
#
# COMPACT_ATOMS: atom_id res chain seq x y z
N MET A 1 16.89 8.75 1.69
CA MET A 1 16.35 7.48 1.18
C MET A 1 15.54 7.80 -0.05
N ASN A 2 15.86 7.18 -1.19
CA ASN A 2 15.24 7.49 -2.48
C ASN A 2 13.79 7.00 -2.48
N ALA A 3 12.86 7.90 -2.83
CA ALA A 3 11.45 7.60 -3.06
C ALA A 3 11.22 6.93 -4.43
N GLY A 4 12.18 6.12 -4.88
CA GLY A 4 12.09 5.41 -6.16
C GLY A 4 11.24 4.17 -5.99
N GLU A 5 10.25 3.99 -6.86
CA GLU A 5 9.37 2.83 -6.89
C GLU A 5 10.17 1.53 -7.07
N LEU A 6 11.30 1.61 -7.79
CA LEU A 6 12.27 0.53 -7.98
C LEU A 6 13.39 0.62 -6.95
N GLY A 7 13.28 -0.15 -5.88
CA GLY A 7 14.28 -0.22 -4.83
C GLY A 7 14.42 -1.63 -4.27
N ALA A 8 15.63 -2.16 -4.25
CA ALA A 8 15.99 -3.33 -3.46
C ALA A 8 15.63 -3.10 -1.99
N CYS A 9 15.51 -4.19 -1.22
CA CYS A 9 15.21 -4.13 0.21
C CYS A 9 16.06 -3.05 0.91
N PRO A 10 15.47 -2.13 1.70
CA PRO A 10 14.09 -2.17 2.21
C PRO A 10 13.01 -1.61 1.26
N GLY A 11 13.35 -1.15 0.05
CA GLY A 11 12.40 -0.53 -0.86
C GLY A 11 11.83 0.79 -0.32
N ALA A 12 10.87 1.37 -1.03
CA ALA A 12 10.11 2.55 -0.58
C ALA A 12 8.78 2.15 0.06
N TRP A 13 8.26 2.99 0.95
CA TRP A 13 7.01 2.76 1.66
C TRP A 13 6.22 4.06 1.88
N PRO A 14 4.89 3.99 2.11
CA PRO A 14 4.05 5.15 2.36
C PRO A 14 4.42 5.87 3.66
N ARG A 15 4.45 7.21 3.58
CA ARG A 15 4.64 8.11 4.72
C ARG A 15 3.41 9.00 4.84
N ILE A 16 2.83 9.07 6.02
CA ILE A 16 1.65 9.88 6.29
C ILE A 16 2.18 11.25 6.72
N THR A 17 1.95 12.25 5.88
CA THR A 17 2.38 13.63 6.13
C THR A 17 1.17 14.48 6.47
N SER A 18 1.11 15.01 7.69
CA SER A 18 0.12 16.01 8.06
C SER A 18 0.46 17.34 7.41
N ILE A 19 -0.55 17.93 6.78
CA ILE A 19 -0.54 19.28 6.19
C ILE A 19 -1.57 20.19 6.88
N ALA A 20 -1.93 19.88 8.14
CA ALA A 20 -2.84 20.72 8.92
C ALA A 20 -2.31 22.16 9.12
N ASP A 21 -0.98 22.31 9.14
CA ASP A 21 -0.27 23.56 8.88
C ASP A 21 0.50 23.39 7.57
N ASP A 22 0.02 24.00 6.50
CA ASP A 22 0.58 23.87 5.15
C ASP A 22 1.97 24.51 5.01
N ARG A 23 2.33 25.42 5.91
CA ARG A 23 3.66 26.03 6.00
C ARG A 23 4.67 25.14 6.72
N ASN A 24 4.21 24.12 7.43
CA ASN A 24 5.05 23.21 8.18
C ASN A 24 4.56 21.75 8.10
N PRO A 25 4.65 21.11 6.92
CA PRO A 25 4.27 19.71 6.77
C PRO A 25 5.12 18.79 7.66
N LYS A 26 4.48 17.83 8.33
CA LYS A 26 5.15 16.89 9.23
C LYS A 26 4.80 15.45 8.90
N ILE A 27 5.81 14.60 8.77
CA ILE A 27 5.60 13.14 8.75
C ILE A 27 5.11 12.74 10.13
N VAL A 28 3.86 12.26 10.22
CA VAL A 28 3.22 11.85 11.46
C VAL A 28 3.20 10.33 11.64
N GLY A 29 3.38 9.57 10.55
CA GLY A 29 3.50 8.11 10.62
C GLY A 29 4.04 7.49 9.34
N GLU A 30 4.31 6.20 9.39
CA GLU A 30 4.85 5.44 8.26
C GLU A 30 4.24 4.04 8.23
N PHE A 31 3.79 3.59 7.06
CA PHE A 31 3.34 2.22 6.86
C PHE A 31 4.49 1.38 6.32
N ARG A 32 5.02 0.45 7.14
CA ARG A 32 6.13 -0.42 6.73
C ARG A 32 5.73 -1.89 6.84
N LEU A 33 5.95 -2.65 5.79
CA LEU A 33 5.95 -4.12 5.88
C LEU A 33 7.20 -4.58 6.62
N ALA A 34 7.21 -5.83 7.09
CA ALA A 34 8.42 -6.44 7.63
C ALA A 34 9.61 -6.36 6.66
N MET A 35 9.35 -6.48 5.35
CA MET A 35 10.37 -6.35 4.30
C MET A 35 10.90 -4.92 4.12
N ASN A 36 10.22 -3.90 4.65
CA ASN A 36 10.67 -2.50 4.61
C ASN A 36 11.50 -2.12 5.84
N ARG A 37 11.91 -3.11 6.64
CA ARG A 37 12.76 -2.93 7.82
C ARG A 37 14.18 -3.34 7.45
N GLN A 38 15.14 -2.44 7.66
CA GLN A 38 16.52 -2.63 7.25
C GLN A 38 17.15 -3.88 7.90
N GLU A 39 16.76 -4.15 9.14
CA GLU A 39 17.15 -5.32 9.92
C GLU A 39 16.67 -6.65 9.31
N ASN A 40 15.62 -6.63 8.48
CA ASN A 40 15.10 -7.80 7.78
C ASN A 40 15.66 -7.94 6.36
N CYS A 41 16.50 -7.01 5.90
CA CYS A 41 17.06 -7.05 4.56
C CYS A 41 18.29 -7.96 4.47
N PRO A 42 18.36 -8.83 3.46
CA PRO A 42 19.59 -9.55 3.17
C PRO A 42 20.69 -8.57 2.70
N SER A 43 21.93 -9.02 2.77
CA SER A 43 23.04 -8.29 2.15
C SER A 43 22.80 -8.13 0.64
N PRO A 44 23.03 -6.93 0.06
CA PRO A 44 22.83 -6.72 -1.36
C PRO A 44 23.67 -7.66 -2.23
N ASN A 45 23.04 -8.28 -3.23
CA ASN A 45 23.73 -9.12 -4.20
C ASN A 45 24.54 -8.27 -5.21
N PRO A 46 25.40 -8.89 -6.05
CA PRO A 46 26.24 -8.14 -6.99
C PRO A 46 25.46 -7.25 -7.98
N ILE A 47 24.27 -7.70 -8.42
CA ILE A 47 23.42 -6.92 -9.33
C ILE A 47 22.90 -5.68 -8.61
N GLU A 48 22.39 -5.84 -7.39
CA GLU A 48 21.91 -4.74 -6.55
C GLU A 48 23.00 -3.70 -6.29
N LYS A 49 24.24 -4.15 -6.04
CA LYS A 49 25.39 -3.24 -5.90
C LYS A 49 25.69 -2.51 -7.19
N ALA A 50 25.69 -3.22 -8.32
CA ALA A 50 26.00 -2.65 -9.63
C ALA A 50 24.95 -1.65 -10.12
N THR A 51 23.68 -1.82 -9.75
CA THR A 51 22.58 -0.91 -10.13
C THR A 51 22.33 0.20 -9.11
N GLY A 52 23.14 0.31 -8.05
CA GLY A 52 22.90 1.26 -6.97
C GLY A 52 21.59 1.00 -6.21
N GLY A 53 21.13 -0.26 -6.19
CA GLY A 53 19.91 -0.71 -5.51
C GLY A 53 18.64 -0.63 -6.36
N ILE A 54 18.71 -0.23 -7.63
CA ILE A 54 17.54 -0.22 -8.52
C ILE A 54 17.22 -1.66 -8.94
N VAL A 55 16.07 -2.18 -8.49
CA VAL A 55 15.62 -3.54 -8.77
C VAL A 55 14.09 -3.58 -8.92
N GLY A 56 13.62 -4.30 -9.94
CA GLY A 56 12.19 -4.55 -10.22
C GLY A 56 11.93 -6.03 -10.53
N ARG A 57 12.22 -6.92 -9.58
CA ARG A 57 12.08 -8.39 -9.74
C ARG A 57 11.22 -9.00 -8.65
N ALA A 58 10.84 -10.27 -8.82
CA ALA A 58 10.16 -11.04 -7.79
C ALA A 58 10.89 -10.94 -6.43
N GLY A 59 10.13 -10.67 -5.36
CA GLY A 59 10.66 -10.41 -4.02
C GLY A 59 10.89 -8.93 -3.69
N THR A 60 10.76 -8.02 -4.66
CA THR A 60 10.79 -6.57 -4.39
C THR A 60 9.47 -6.13 -3.75
N ALA A 61 9.54 -5.49 -2.58
CA ALA A 61 8.39 -4.93 -1.89
C ALA A 61 8.60 -3.42 -1.71
N SER A 62 8.16 -2.66 -2.71
CA SER A 62 8.29 -1.21 -2.76
C SER A 62 6.96 -0.62 -3.20
N THR A 63 6.57 0.52 -2.65
CA THR A 63 5.32 1.19 -3.02
C THR A 63 5.37 1.65 -4.49
N HIS A 64 4.25 1.54 -5.20
CA HIS A 64 4.06 2.05 -6.55
C HIS A 64 2.62 2.59 -6.62
N PHE A 65 2.45 3.91 -6.50
CA PHE A 65 1.25 4.59 -6.00
C PHE A 65 0.91 4.31 -4.52
N GLN A 66 0.04 5.15 -3.95
CA GLN A 66 -0.33 5.15 -2.54
C GLN A 66 -1.70 5.83 -2.31
N ASP A 67 -2.75 5.25 -2.87
CA ASP A 67 -4.09 5.85 -2.84
C ASP A 67 -4.78 5.67 -1.48
N VAL A 68 -5.89 6.38 -1.29
CA VAL A 68 -6.78 6.27 -0.13
C VAL A 68 -8.20 5.92 -0.59
N ASP A 69 -9.05 5.49 0.34
CA ASP A 69 -10.44 5.15 0.04
C ASP A 69 -11.34 6.36 -0.25
N ASP A 70 -11.15 7.46 0.47
CA ASP A 70 -11.92 8.69 0.33
C ASP A 70 -11.02 9.87 0.73
N ALA A 71 -10.80 10.82 -0.17
CA ALA A 71 -9.90 11.95 0.09
C ALA A 71 -10.46 12.94 1.13
N ASP A 72 -11.78 13.02 1.27
CA ASP A 72 -12.45 13.93 2.22
C ASP A 72 -12.72 13.27 3.57
N ASN A 73 -12.75 11.93 3.61
CA ASN A 73 -12.99 11.15 4.83
C ASN A 73 -12.22 9.83 4.83
N THR A 74 -10.89 9.93 4.82
CA THR A 74 -10.00 8.78 4.71
C THR A 74 -10.11 7.84 5.90
N THR A 75 -10.30 6.55 5.62
CA THR A 75 -10.18 5.47 6.62
C THR A 75 -9.16 4.42 6.25
N LEU A 76 -8.94 4.20 4.95
CA LEU A 76 -8.07 3.15 4.43
C LEU A 76 -6.97 3.73 3.55
N GLY A 77 -5.77 3.19 3.72
CA GLY A 77 -4.69 3.27 2.75
C GLY A 77 -4.77 2.09 1.79
N LEU A 78 -4.69 2.36 0.49
CA LEU A 78 -4.77 1.39 -0.60
C LEU A 78 -3.46 1.43 -1.38
N PHE A 79 -2.52 0.60 -0.95
CA PHE A 79 -1.11 0.74 -1.33
C PHE A 79 -0.66 -0.44 -2.20
N PRO A 80 -0.53 -0.27 -3.52
CA PRO A 80 0.17 -1.24 -4.36
C PRO A 80 1.67 -1.26 -3.99
N PHE A 81 2.19 -2.46 -3.74
CA PHE A 81 3.55 -2.72 -3.27
C PHE A 81 4.31 -3.63 -4.24
N MET A 82 4.17 -3.41 -5.55
CA MET A 82 4.76 -4.26 -6.59
C MET A 82 4.46 -5.75 -6.33
N TYR A 83 5.49 -6.60 -6.20
CA TYR A 83 5.34 -8.05 -5.96
C TYR A 83 4.82 -8.39 -4.56
N ALA A 84 4.77 -7.44 -3.64
CA ALA A 84 4.04 -7.58 -2.40
C ALA A 84 2.53 -7.39 -2.56
N GLY A 85 2.04 -7.09 -3.78
CA GLY A 85 0.62 -6.99 -4.10
C GLY A 85 -0.03 -5.71 -3.58
N LEU A 86 -1.37 -5.69 -3.48
CA LEU A 86 -2.11 -4.62 -2.86
C LEU A 86 -2.12 -4.79 -1.33
N ARG A 87 -1.73 -3.75 -0.59
CA ARG A 87 -1.80 -3.66 0.87
C ARG A 87 -2.91 -2.72 1.26
N ILE A 88 -3.68 -3.12 2.28
CA ILE A 88 -4.78 -2.33 2.81
C ILE A 88 -4.47 -2.02 4.27
N ALA A 89 -4.27 -0.73 4.55
CA ALA A 89 -3.94 -0.23 5.88
C ALA A 89 -5.12 0.53 6.48
N ASP A 90 -5.32 0.41 7.79
CA ASP A 90 -6.16 1.32 8.57
C ASP A 90 -5.37 2.59 8.87
N LEU A 91 -5.91 3.75 8.47
CA LEU A 91 -5.28 5.06 8.62
C LEU A 91 -5.99 5.97 9.63
N ARG A 92 -6.98 5.47 10.38
CA ARG A 92 -7.74 6.28 11.34
C ARG A 92 -6.88 6.82 12.49
N ASN A 93 -5.77 6.14 12.80
CA ASN A 93 -4.67 6.71 13.56
C ASN A 93 -3.47 6.93 12.63
N PRO A 94 -3.24 8.16 12.13
CA PRO A 94 -2.17 8.42 11.17
C PRO A 94 -0.77 8.22 11.76
N ALA A 95 -0.63 8.21 13.09
CA ALA A 95 0.64 7.95 13.76
C ALA A 95 0.98 6.44 13.89
N ASP A 96 -0.01 5.57 13.67
CA ASP A 96 0.14 4.11 13.76
C ASP A 96 -0.69 3.42 12.67
N PRO A 97 -0.29 3.54 11.39
CA PRO A 97 -0.98 2.89 10.28
C PRO A 97 -0.78 1.37 10.35
N ARG A 98 -1.86 0.59 10.32
CA ARG A 98 -1.83 -0.87 10.53
C ARG A 98 -2.31 -1.64 9.32
N GLU A 99 -1.56 -2.65 8.87
CA GLU A 99 -2.06 -3.56 7.82
C GLU A 99 -3.24 -4.37 8.36
N ILE A 100 -4.37 -4.33 7.64
CA ILE A 100 -5.59 -5.08 8.00
C ILE A 100 -5.95 -6.15 6.98
N ALA A 101 -5.45 -6.03 5.75
CA ALA A 101 -5.63 -7.00 4.68
C ALA A 101 -4.57 -6.81 3.58
N TYR A 102 -4.40 -7.83 2.74
CA TYR A 102 -3.60 -7.75 1.53
C TYR A 102 -4.15 -8.70 0.46
N PHE A 103 -3.78 -8.45 -0.81
CA PHE A 103 -4.04 -9.34 -1.92
C PHE A 103 -2.79 -9.46 -2.80
N LYS A 104 -2.37 -10.70 -3.10
CA LYS A 104 -1.19 -11.00 -3.93
C LYS A 104 -1.59 -11.94 -5.07
N PRO A 105 -1.60 -11.48 -6.33
CA PRO A 105 -1.99 -12.31 -7.46
C PRO A 105 -0.86 -13.18 -8.05
N GLY A 106 0.39 -12.98 -7.61
CA GLY A 106 1.56 -13.73 -8.10
C GLY A 106 2.48 -12.92 -9.02
N ASP A 107 2.08 -11.69 -9.35
CA ASP A 107 2.78 -10.73 -10.21
C ASP A 107 2.69 -9.31 -9.59
N PRO A 108 3.42 -8.30 -10.10
CA PRO A 108 3.47 -7.00 -9.46
C PRO A 108 2.20 -6.18 -9.73
N CYS A 109 1.66 -5.57 -8.68
CA CYS A 109 0.56 -4.62 -8.76
C CYS A 109 1.11 -3.19 -8.65
N MET A 110 0.82 -2.37 -9.67
CA MET A 110 1.46 -1.06 -9.89
C MET A 110 0.48 -0.01 -10.45
N SER A 111 -0.83 -0.29 -10.51
CA SER A 111 -1.82 0.72 -10.89
C SER A 111 -2.21 1.59 -9.71
N HIS A 112 -2.78 2.76 -9.96
CA HIS A 112 -3.67 3.39 -8.98
C HIS A 112 -4.79 2.44 -8.54
N VAL A 113 -5.35 2.71 -7.37
CA VAL A 113 -6.45 1.95 -6.76
C VAL A 113 -7.66 2.85 -6.61
N HIS A 114 -8.82 2.37 -7.03
CA HIS A 114 -10.08 3.08 -6.88
C HIS A 114 -10.98 2.38 -5.84
N PHE A 115 -11.56 3.14 -4.92
CA PHE A 115 -12.55 2.66 -3.96
C PHE A 115 -13.94 3.17 -4.30
N VAL A 116 -14.90 2.25 -4.41
CA VAL A 116 -16.30 2.58 -4.69
C VAL A 116 -17.07 2.61 -3.37
N LYS A 117 -17.33 3.82 -2.86
CA LYS A 117 -17.93 4.06 -1.52
C LYS A 117 -19.24 3.29 -1.27
N ASP A 118 -20.12 3.24 -2.26
CA ASP A 118 -21.45 2.61 -2.13
C ASP A 118 -21.40 1.09 -2.01
N SER A 119 -20.50 0.45 -2.77
CA SER A 119 -20.37 -1.02 -2.85
C SER A 119 -19.21 -1.56 -2.01
N GLY A 120 -18.33 -0.70 -1.50
CA GLY A 120 -17.09 -1.06 -0.81
C GLY A 120 -16.10 -1.83 -1.69
N GLN A 121 -16.26 -1.78 -3.01
CA GLN A 121 -15.36 -2.42 -3.95
C GLN A 121 -14.04 -1.66 -4.06
N ILE A 122 -12.96 -2.40 -4.26
CA ILE A 122 -11.60 -1.90 -4.47
C ILE A 122 -11.14 -2.41 -5.84
N TRP A 123 -10.82 -1.49 -6.74
CA TRP A 123 -10.48 -1.76 -8.12
C TRP A 123 -9.01 -1.42 -8.38
N PHE A 124 -8.27 -2.35 -8.98
CA PHE A 124 -6.84 -2.17 -9.30
C PHE A 124 -6.43 -3.16 -10.39
N ALA A 125 -5.27 -2.95 -10.99
CA ALA A 125 -4.67 -3.84 -11.96
C ALA A 125 -3.26 -4.28 -11.54
N CYS A 126 -2.93 -5.50 -11.90
CA CYS A 126 -1.59 -6.07 -11.80
C CYS A 126 -1.11 -6.48 -13.20
N ASN A 127 0.20 -6.67 -13.34
CA ASN A 127 0.88 -6.69 -14.62
C ASN A 127 0.37 -7.78 -15.59
N ALA A 128 0.58 -9.05 -15.25
CA ALA A 128 0.20 -10.19 -16.08
C ALA A 128 -1.21 -10.69 -15.76
N SER A 129 -1.66 -10.54 -14.52
CA SER A 129 -2.92 -11.14 -14.06
C SER A 129 -4.14 -10.24 -14.27
N GLY A 130 -3.92 -8.98 -14.66
CA GLY A 130 -4.96 -8.07 -15.14
C GLY A 130 -5.71 -7.33 -14.04
N PHE A 131 -6.98 -7.04 -14.31
CA PHE A 131 -7.84 -6.20 -13.48
C PHE A 131 -8.60 -6.98 -12.40
N TYR A 132 -8.63 -6.43 -11.19
CA TYR A 132 -9.32 -7.01 -10.04
C TYR A 132 -10.37 -6.07 -9.48
N VAL A 133 -11.49 -6.67 -9.05
CA VAL A 133 -12.48 -6.07 -8.18
C VAL A 133 -12.57 -6.93 -6.93
N ILE A 134 -12.15 -6.39 -5.78
CA ILE A 134 -12.22 -7.08 -4.49
C ILE A 134 -13.05 -6.27 -3.50
N ALA A 135 -13.35 -6.86 -2.34
CA ALA A 135 -13.96 -6.14 -1.22
C ALA A 135 -13.46 -6.72 0.11
N LEU A 136 -13.42 -5.89 1.14
CA LEU A 136 -13.17 -6.36 2.51
C LEU A 136 -14.33 -7.25 2.98
N LYS A 137 -13.99 -8.37 3.63
CA LYS A 137 -14.99 -9.28 4.20
C LYS A 137 -15.92 -8.52 5.17
N PRO A 138 -17.24 -8.79 5.18
CA PRO A 138 -18.19 -8.14 6.07
C PRO A 138 -17.79 -8.18 7.56
N GLN A 139 -17.20 -9.29 8.00
CA GLN A 139 -16.77 -9.47 9.39
C GLN A 139 -15.64 -8.50 9.75
N LEU A 140 -14.69 -8.28 8.84
CA LEU A 140 -13.58 -7.34 9.04
C LEU A 140 -14.09 -5.89 9.04
N ARG A 141 -14.99 -5.53 8.13
CA ARG A 141 -15.62 -4.20 8.12
C ARG A 141 -16.34 -3.93 9.44
N LYS A 142 -17.10 -4.91 9.93
CA LYS A 142 -17.79 -4.81 11.22
C LYS A 142 -16.82 -4.66 12.39
N SER A 143 -15.76 -5.47 12.48
CA SER A 143 -14.80 -5.39 13.59
C SER A 143 -14.06 -4.06 13.62
N LEU A 144 -13.87 -3.43 12.46
CA LEU A 144 -13.24 -2.12 12.32
C LEU A 144 -14.25 -0.97 12.35
N GLY A 145 -15.56 -1.22 12.48
CA GLY A 145 -16.57 -0.15 12.45
C GLY A 145 -16.64 0.61 11.12
N LEU A 146 -16.23 -0.01 10.02
CA LEU A 146 -16.35 0.56 8.67
C LEU A 146 -17.80 0.46 8.18
N SER A 147 -18.22 1.42 7.35
CA SER A 147 -19.56 1.42 6.74
C SER A 147 -19.83 0.12 5.99
N MET A 148 -21.04 -0.43 6.09
CA MET A 148 -21.38 -1.63 5.34
C MET A 148 -21.84 -1.25 3.92
N PRO A 149 -21.34 -1.92 2.87
CA PRO A 149 -21.83 -1.72 1.52
C PRO A 149 -23.34 -1.89 1.43
N ARG A 150 -23.98 -1.11 0.57
CA ARG A 150 -25.38 -1.39 0.21
C ARG A 150 -25.40 -2.75 -0.50
N ARG A 151 -26.29 -3.64 -0.08
CA ARG A 151 -26.55 -4.86 -0.86
C ARG A 151 -27.01 -4.40 -2.24
N ALA A 152 -26.33 -4.86 -3.29
CA ALA A 152 -26.86 -4.76 -4.64
C ALA A 152 -28.25 -5.43 -4.62
N ARG A 153 -29.27 -4.70 -5.08
CA ARG A 153 -30.59 -5.29 -5.36
C ARG A 153 -30.49 -6.17 -6.60
#